data_AF-A0A2V5KQ94-F1
#
_entry.id   AF-A0A2V5KQ94-F1
#
_cell.length_a   1.000
_cell.length_b   1.000
_cell.length_c   1.000
_cell.angle_alpha   90.00
_cell.angle_beta   90.00
_cell.angle_gamma   90.00
#
_symmetry.space_group_name_H-M   'P 1'
#
loop_
_entity.id
_entity.type
_entity.pdbx_description
1 polymer ?
#
loop_
_entity_poly.entity_id
_entity_poly.type
_entity_poly.pdbx_seq_one_letter_code
_entity_poly.pdbx_strand_id
1 'polypeptide(L)'
;MMGDPRNVAHAKKVTQEKHHKAKHAPDAGAPKLAKKTQTPATEQSTATKPEAEKPLQPTDSTQLEKSLAVLSALKDLEFHSRSNIEKLAELSLTIEDELKQKAFAEGIGAVYAAQDAFQSKIVKLIEDYEAECTRLSGSA
;
A
#
# COMPACT_ATOMS: atom_id res chain seq x y z
N MET A 1 -51.40 0.75 4.62
CA MET A 1 -50.14 -0.02 4.46
C MET A 1 -49.16 0.46 5.51
N MET A 2 -48.85 -0.41 6.46
CA MET A 2 -47.95 -0.19 7.59
C MET A 2 -46.50 -0.32 7.10
N GLY A 3 -45.63 0.64 7.44
CA GLY A 3 -44.18 0.44 7.45
C GLY A 3 -43.73 0.34 8.90
N ASP A 4 -43.19 -0.82 9.30
CA ASP A 4 -42.82 -1.17 10.68
C ASP A 4 -41.62 -0.34 11.19
N PRO A 5 -41.72 0.36 12.33
CA PRO A 5 -40.65 1.22 12.88
C PRO A 5 -39.49 0.46 13.56
N ARG A 6 -39.44 -0.87 13.50
CA ARG A 6 -38.49 -1.71 14.26
C ARG A 6 -37.16 -2.01 13.57
N ASN A 7 -36.54 -1.04 12.89
CA ASN A 7 -35.16 -1.24 12.44
C ASN A 7 -34.25 0.01 12.53
N VAL A 8 -34.33 0.73 13.65
CA VAL A 8 -33.39 1.82 13.99
C VAL A 8 -32.34 1.35 15.01
N ALA A 9 -32.13 0.03 15.16
CA ALA A 9 -31.51 -0.53 16.35
C ALA A 9 -30.11 -1.14 16.15
N HIS A 10 -29.29 -0.73 15.18
CA HIS A 10 -27.88 -1.17 15.12
C HIS A 10 -26.90 -0.09 14.65
N ALA A 11 -26.97 1.11 15.23
CA ALA A 11 -25.84 2.05 15.25
C ALA A 11 -25.04 1.91 16.55
N LYS A 12 -24.46 0.73 16.79
CA LYS A 12 -23.47 0.56 17.89
C LYS A 12 -22.07 0.79 17.33
N LYS A 13 -21.63 2.05 17.31
CA LYS A 13 -20.21 2.39 17.19
C LYS A 13 -19.50 1.92 18.47
N VAL A 14 -18.70 0.87 18.37
CA VAL A 14 -17.68 0.55 19.37
C VAL A 14 -16.41 1.26 18.94
N THR A 15 -16.12 2.39 19.57
CA THR A 15 -14.79 3.02 19.52
C THR A 15 -14.20 2.89 20.91
N GLN A 16 -13.32 1.89 21.11
CA GLN A 16 -12.43 1.89 22.27
C GLN A 16 -11.20 2.73 21.91
N GLU A 17 -11.19 3.97 22.39
CA GLU A 17 -10.03 4.84 22.32
C GLU A 17 -9.17 4.59 23.57
N LYS A 18 -8.09 3.81 23.43
CA LYS A 18 -7.08 3.64 24.49
C LYS A 18 -6.06 4.78 24.42
N HIS A 19 -6.27 5.83 25.20
CA HIS A 19 -5.23 6.81 25.49
C HIS A 19 -4.35 6.34 26.64
N HIS A 20 -3.14 5.85 26.33
CA HIS A 20 -2.03 5.88 27.27
C HIS A 20 -1.11 7.04 26.92
N LYS A 21 -1.12 8.10 27.74
CA LYS A 21 0.10 8.87 27.98
C LYS A 21 0.08 9.45 29.39
N ALA A 22 0.83 8.79 30.26
CA ALA A 22 1.19 9.31 31.56
C ALA A 22 2.14 10.51 31.40
N LYS A 23 1.69 11.65 31.92
CA LYS A 23 2.37 12.56 32.86
C LYS A 23 3.90 12.78 32.79
N HIS A 24 4.22 14.08 32.73
CA HIS A 24 5.34 14.83 33.33
C HIS A 24 6.74 14.79 32.67
N ALA A 25 7.16 15.97 32.19
CA ALA A 25 8.55 16.45 32.13
C ALA A 25 8.96 17.05 33.51
N PRO A 26 10.16 17.65 33.72
CA PRO A 26 11.39 17.76 32.91
C PRO A 26 12.69 17.45 33.71
N ASP A 27 13.85 17.29 33.06
CA ASP A 27 15.11 17.93 33.52
C ASP A 27 16.22 17.86 32.45
N ALA A 28 17.16 18.80 32.58
CA ALA A 28 18.18 19.29 31.68
C ALA A 28 19.47 18.45 31.64
N GLY A 29 20.30 18.75 30.64
CA GLY A 29 21.76 18.57 30.74
C GLY A 29 22.39 17.76 29.60
N ALA A 30 23.06 18.46 28.68
CA ALA A 30 23.92 17.89 27.65
C ALA A 30 25.35 17.58 28.20
N PRO A 31 26.36 17.24 27.36
CA PRO A 31 26.94 15.91 27.21
C PRO A 31 28.38 15.81 27.75
N LYS A 32 28.91 14.60 28.04
CA LYS A 32 30.36 14.43 28.26
C LYS A 32 30.98 13.22 27.56
N LEU A 33 31.99 13.58 26.79
CA LEU A 33 33.01 12.84 26.05
C LEU A 33 34.10 12.30 27.00
N ALA A 34 34.77 11.22 26.57
CA ALA A 34 36.21 10.89 26.75
C ALA A 34 36.60 9.59 27.49
N LYS A 35 37.12 8.64 26.69
CA LYS A 35 38.39 7.88 26.80
C LYS A 35 38.86 7.35 28.18
N LYS A 36 39.05 6.03 28.29
CA LYS A 36 40.38 5.39 28.45
C LYS A 36 40.36 3.86 28.30
N THR A 37 41.39 3.38 27.60
CA THR A 37 41.79 1.98 27.40
C THR A 37 42.65 1.49 28.57
N GLN A 38 42.47 0.24 29.04
CA GLN A 38 43.49 -0.82 29.23
C GLN A 38 43.05 -1.92 30.24
N THR A 39 43.17 -3.17 29.77
CA THR A 39 43.05 -4.52 30.38
C THR A 39 44.23 -4.86 31.33
N PRO A 40 44.37 -6.06 31.96
CA PRO A 40 43.46 -7.22 32.15
C PRO A 40 43.41 -7.77 33.61
N ALA A 41 42.40 -8.57 33.97
CA ALA A 41 42.52 -9.63 34.99
C ALA A 41 41.40 -10.68 34.83
N THR A 42 41.82 -11.93 34.91
CA THR A 42 41.09 -13.16 34.62
C THR A 42 40.15 -13.56 35.76
N GLU A 43 39.13 -14.36 35.40
CA GLU A 43 38.37 -15.32 36.23
C GLU A 43 36.96 -14.91 36.72
N GLN A 44 35.99 -15.37 35.93
CA GLN A 44 34.92 -16.31 36.32
C GLN A 44 33.51 -15.76 36.64
N SER A 45 32.60 -16.19 35.75
CA SER A 45 31.20 -16.56 35.97
C SER A 45 30.07 -15.55 35.68
N THR A 46 29.15 -16.07 34.86
CA THR A 46 27.74 -15.71 34.64
C THR A 46 27.38 -14.61 33.66
N ALA A 47 26.37 -14.97 32.85
CA ALA A 47 25.43 -14.13 32.12
C ALA A 47 25.82 -13.58 30.73
N THR A 48 25.25 -14.27 29.74
CA THR A 48 24.54 -13.68 28.60
C THR A 48 25.38 -12.99 27.53
N LYS A 49 25.80 -13.80 26.56
CA LYS A 49 26.05 -13.38 25.18
C LYS A 49 24.84 -12.57 24.70
N PRO A 50 25.00 -11.31 24.25
CA PRO A 50 23.98 -10.69 23.42
C PRO A 50 24.04 -11.45 22.10
N GLU A 51 23.09 -12.37 21.93
CA GLU A 51 22.75 -12.89 20.63
C GLU A 51 22.38 -11.69 19.79
N ALA A 52 23.27 -11.33 18.87
CA ALA A 52 23.04 -10.29 17.89
C ALA A 52 21.65 -10.53 17.30
N GLU A 53 20.77 -9.54 17.44
CA GLU A 53 19.48 -9.49 16.77
C GLU A 53 19.73 -9.76 15.29
N LYS A 54 19.51 -11.01 14.88
CA LYS A 54 19.35 -11.34 13.48
C LYS A 54 18.14 -10.53 13.03
N PRO A 55 18.27 -9.59 12.07
CA PRO A 55 17.09 -8.96 11.51
C PRO A 55 16.18 -10.09 11.06
N LEU A 56 14.97 -10.16 11.61
CA LEU A 56 13.93 -11.09 11.20
C LEU A 56 13.74 -10.88 9.69
N GLN A 57 14.42 -11.68 8.88
CA GLN A 57 14.15 -11.70 7.45
C GLN A 57 12.68 -12.11 7.31
N PRO A 58 11.87 -11.35 6.58
CA PRO A 58 10.49 -11.75 6.32
C PRO A 58 10.52 -13.16 5.73
N THR A 59 9.74 -14.06 6.31
CA THR A 59 9.56 -15.40 5.77
C THR A 59 8.94 -15.28 4.38
N ASP A 60 9.33 -16.16 3.45
CA ASP A 60 8.85 -16.13 2.06
C ASP A 60 7.31 -16.12 1.97
N SER A 61 6.62 -16.73 2.94
CA SER A 61 5.15 -16.67 3.07
C SER A 61 4.62 -15.25 3.22
N THR A 62 5.22 -14.44 4.09
CA THR A 62 4.79 -13.04 4.30
C THR A 62 5.10 -12.18 3.07
N GLN A 63 6.15 -12.51 2.31
CA GLN A 63 6.45 -11.84 1.04
C GLN A 63 5.43 -12.20 -0.04
N LEU A 64 5.05 -13.48 -0.13
CA LEU A 64 4.03 -13.95 -1.08
C LEU A 64 2.68 -13.28 -0.81
N GLU A 65 2.22 -13.24 0.44
CA GLU A 65 0.96 -12.59 0.82
C GLU A 65 0.91 -11.12 0.39
N LYS A 66 2.00 -10.37 0.66
CA LYS A 66 2.11 -8.97 0.23
C LYS A 66 2.11 -8.85 -1.28
N SER A 67 2.79 -9.77 -1.97
CA SER A 67 2.84 -9.78 -3.43
C SER A 67 1.45 -10.02 -4.02
N LEU A 68 0.68 -10.96 -3.49
CA LEU A 68 -0.70 -11.20 -3.91
C LEU A 68 -1.61 -9.99 -3.68
N ALA A 69 -1.42 -9.24 -2.58
CA ALA A 69 -2.15 -8.00 -2.35
C ALA A 69 -1.83 -6.93 -3.40
N VAL A 70 -0.55 -6.77 -3.77
CA VAL A 70 -0.14 -5.88 -4.87
C VAL A 70 -0.75 -6.33 -6.20
N LEU A 71 -0.72 -7.63 -6.50
CA LEU A 71 -1.32 -8.18 -7.71
C LEU A 71 -2.83 -7.89 -7.77
N SER A 72 -3.54 -8.03 -6.65
CA SER A 72 -4.97 -7.68 -6.57
C SER A 72 -5.19 -6.21 -6.91
N ALA A 73 -4.40 -5.30 -6.32
CA ALA A 73 -4.52 -3.87 -6.60
C ALA A 73 -4.20 -3.52 -8.07
N LEU A 74 -3.24 -4.19 -8.69
CA LEU A 74 -2.95 -4.02 -10.11
C LEU A 74 -4.13 -4.45 -10.99
N LYS A 75 -4.78 -5.58 -10.66
CA LYS A 75 -5.98 -6.05 -11.36
C LYS A 75 -7.16 -5.10 -11.20
N ASP A 76 -7.35 -4.54 -10.02
CA ASP A 76 -8.39 -3.52 -9.80
C ASP A 76 -8.12 -2.26 -10.66
N LEU A 77 -6.86 -1.82 -10.75
CA LEU A 77 -6.47 -0.70 -11.60
C LEU A 77 -6.70 -0.98 -13.10
N GLU A 78 -6.41 -2.20 -13.56
CA GLU A 78 -6.68 -2.64 -14.94
C GLU A 78 -8.18 -2.62 -15.24
N PHE A 79 -9.00 -3.14 -14.33
CA PHE A 79 -10.45 -3.14 -14.48
C PHE A 79 -11.00 -1.72 -14.62
N HIS A 80 -10.58 -0.81 -13.74
CA HIS A 80 -11.00 0.60 -13.81
C HIS A 80 -10.48 1.28 -15.07
N SER A 81 -9.27 0.95 -15.51
CA SER A 81 -8.71 1.50 -16.73
C SER A 81 -9.53 1.18 -17.97
N ARG A 82 -10.08 -0.04 -18.08
CA ARG A 82 -11.01 -0.41 -19.16
C ARG A 82 -12.27 0.46 -19.16
N SER A 83 -12.91 0.63 -18.00
CA SER A 83 -14.07 1.53 -17.90
C SER A 83 -13.72 2.99 -18.21
N ASN A 84 -12.50 3.44 -17.87
CA ASN A 84 -12.06 4.79 -18.23
C ASN A 84 -11.94 4.97 -19.75
N ILE A 85 -11.44 3.97 -20.49
CA ILE A 85 -11.38 4.03 -21.96
C ILE A 85 -12.79 4.20 -22.54
N GLU A 86 -13.74 3.39 -22.09
CA GLU A 86 -15.14 3.47 -22.53
C GLU A 86 -15.73 4.85 -22.22
N LYS A 87 -15.50 5.37 -21.01
CA LYS A 87 -15.99 6.69 -20.62
C LYS A 87 -15.34 7.82 -21.42
N LEU A 88 -14.04 7.74 -21.69
CA LEU A 88 -13.33 8.73 -22.49
C LEU A 88 -13.80 8.72 -23.95
N ALA A 89 -14.12 7.55 -24.51
CA ALA A 89 -14.72 7.45 -25.84
C ALA A 89 -16.10 8.13 -25.90
N GLU A 90 -16.96 7.86 -24.91
CA GLU A 90 -18.28 8.50 -24.80
C GLU A 90 -18.15 10.03 -24.70
N LEU A 91 -17.27 10.52 -23.82
CA LEU A 91 -17.02 11.95 -23.65
C LEU A 91 -16.47 12.60 -24.92
N SER A 92 -15.57 11.91 -25.64
CA SER A 92 -15.02 12.39 -26.90
C SER A 92 -16.12 12.59 -27.95
N LEU A 93 -17.04 11.61 -28.08
CA LEU A 93 -18.19 11.70 -28.98
C LEU A 93 -19.08 12.90 -28.63
N THR A 94 -19.46 13.05 -27.36
CA THR A 94 -20.31 14.17 -26.93
C THR A 94 -19.62 15.52 -27.18
N ILE A 95 -18.33 15.65 -26.88
CA ILE A 95 -17.56 16.90 -27.10
C ILE A 95 -17.53 17.28 -28.58
N GLU A 96 -17.22 16.32 -29.45
CA GLU A 96 -16.97 16.58 -30.86
C GLU A 96 -18.24 16.66 -31.70
N ASP A 97 -19.21 15.79 -31.44
CA ASP A 97 -20.37 15.61 -32.30
C ASP A 97 -21.63 16.26 -31.77
N GLU A 98 -21.85 16.27 -30.46
CA GLU A 98 -23.04 16.91 -29.86
C GLU A 98 -22.77 18.38 -29.56
N LEU A 99 -21.68 18.67 -28.84
CA LEU A 99 -21.36 20.03 -28.39
C LEU A 99 -20.55 20.84 -29.41
N LYS A 100 -20.02 20.18 -30.45
CA LYS A 100 -19.18 20.77 -31.51
C LYS A 100 -17.98 21.57 -30.99
N GLN A 101 -17.44 21.21 -29.82
CA GLN A 101 -16.36 21.94 -29.16
C GLN A 101 -14.99 21.47 -29.66
N LYS A 102 -14.67 21.77 -30.93
CA LYS A 102 -13.44 21.29 -31.60
C LYS A 102 -12.14 21.74 -30.92
N ALA A 103 -12.16 22.82 -30.14
CA ALA A 103 -11.02 23.28 -29.35
C ALA A 103 -10.55 22.26 -28.28
N PHE A 104 -11.40 21.32 -27.85
CA PHE A 104 -11.04 20.31 -26.85
C PHE A 104 -10.78 18.92 -27.44
N ALA A 105 -10.98 18.72 -28.76
CA ALA A 105 -10.84 17.42 -29.41
C ALA A 105 -9.42 16.84 -29.24
N GLU A 106 -8.39 17.67 -29.41
CA GLU A 106 -7.00 17.26 -29.21
C GLU A 106 -6.73 16.86 -27.74
N GLY A 107 -7.24 17.65 -26.80
CA GLY A 107 -7.06 17.39 -25.36
C GLY A 107 -7.68 16.07 -24.92
N ILE A 108 -8.95 15.82 -25.29
CA ILE A 108 -9.62 14.57 -24.94
C ILE A 108 -9.01 13.36 -25.67
N GLY A 109 -8.61 13.53 -26.94
CA GLY A 109 -7.90 12.50 -27.70
C GLY A 109 -6.56 12.12 -27.09
N ALA A 110 -5.79 13.09 -26.59
CA ALA A 110 -4.53 12.83 -25.89
C ALA A 110 -4.75 12.05 -24.58
N VAL A 111 -5.78 12.40 -23.81
CA VAL A 111 -6.13 11.68 -22.57
C VAL A 111 -6.59 10.25 -22.88
N TYR A 112 -7.41 10.06 -23.91
CA TYR A 112 -7.82 8.73 -24.39
C TYR A 112 -6.61 7.87 -24.77
N ALA A 113 -5.71 8.41 -25.60
CA ALA A 113 -4.51 7.69 -26.04
C ALA A 113 -3.59 7.33 -24.87
N ALA A 114 -3.45 8.24 -23.89
CA ALA A 114 -2.68 7.94 -22.68
C ALA A 114 -3.31 6.81 -21.85
N GLN A 115 -4.64 6.78 -21.74
CA GLN A 115 -5.37 5.72 -21.03
C GLN A 115 -5.22 4.37 -21.74
N ASP A 116 -5.32 4.34 -23.07
CA ASP A 116 -5.12 3.13 -23.88
C ASP A 116 -3.69 2.58 -23.75
N ALA A 117 -2.69 3.47 -23.78
CA ALA A 117 -1.31 3.10 -23.54
C ALA A 117 -1.07 2.60 -22.10
N PHE A 118 -1.74 3.19 -21.10
CA PHE A 118 -1.71 2.71 -19.72
C PHE A 118 -2.31 1.30 -19.62
N GLN A 119 -3.47 1.07 -20.24
CA GLN A 119 -4.15 -0.23 -20.26
C GLN A 119 -3.24 -1.34 -20.82
N SER A 120 -2.60 -1.08 -21.95
CA SER A 120 -1.66 -2.04 -22.56
C SER A 120 -0.50 -2.38 -21.62
N LYS A 121 0.06 -1.38 -20.93
CA LYS A 121 1.19 -1.56 -20.00
C LYS A 121 0.80 -2.28 -18.72
N ILE A 122 -0.37 -1.97 -18.15
CA ILE A 122 -0.79 -2.59 -16.89
C ILE A 122 -1.15 -4.06 -17.07
N VAL A 123 -1.75 -4.44 -18.22
CA VAL A 123 -1.98 -5.85 -18.57
C VAL A 123 -0.65 -6.61 -18.60
N LYS A 124 0.36 -6.09 -19.30
CA LYS A 124 1.68 -6.74 -19.36
C LYS A 124 2.34 -6.85 -17.98
N LEU A 125 2.26 -5.78 -17.18
CA LEU A 125 2.78 -5.77 -15.82
C LEU A 125 2.11 -6.83 -14.94
N ILE A 126 0.79 -7.00 -15.05
CA ILE A 126 0.05 -8.03 -14.31
C ILE A 126 0.56 -9.42 -14.70
N GLU A 127 0.70 -9.72 -16.00
CA GLU A 127 1.22 -11.02 -16.45
C GLU A 127 2.62 -11.32 -15.87
N ASP A 128 3.52 -10.34 -15.94
CA ASP A 128 4.90 -10.51 -15.43
C ASP A 128 4.90 -10.68 -13.90
N TYR A 129 4.01 -9.98 -13.20
CA TYR A 129 3.89 -10.04 -11.75
C TYR A 129 3.20 -11.34 -11.27
N GLU A 130 2.28 -11.90 -12.06
CA GLU A 130 1.71 -13.23 -11.83
C GLU A 130 2.77 -14.32 -11.90
N ALA A 131 3.65 -14.26 -12.91
CA ALA A 131 4.78 -15.19 -13.02
C ALA A 131 5.71 -15.11 -11.80
N GLU A 132 5.96 -13.90 -11.30
CA GLU A 132 6.74 -13.69 -10.08
C GLU A 132 6.04 -14.26 -8.83
N CYS A 133 4.73 -14.10 -8.70
CA CYS A 133 3.96 -14.71 -7.61
C CYS A 133 4.04 -16.25 -7.64
N THR A 134 3.94 -16.86 -8.83
CA THR A 134 4.10 -18.32 -9.01
C THR A 134 5.51 -18.79 -8.65
N ARG A 135 6.54 -17.99 -8.98
CA ARG A 135 7.92 -18.26 -8.56
C ARG A 135 8.10 -18.23 -7.05
N LEU A 136 7.48 -17.24 -6.38
CA LEU A 136 7.51 -17.10 -4.92
C LEU A 136 6.71 -18.20 -4.20
N SER A 137 5.65 -18.74 -4.82
CA SER A 137 4.87 -19.85 -4.25
C SER A 137 5.55 -21.22 -4.40
N GLY A 138 6.70 -21.30 -5.08
CA GLY A 138 7.39 -22.56 -5.38
C GLY A 138 6.61 -23.46 -6.35
N SER A 139 5.70 -22.88 -7.13
CA SER A 139 4.85 -23.60 -8.10
C SER A 139 5.26 -23.38 -9.56
N ALA A 140 6.46 -22.81 -9.78
CA ALA A 140 7.02 -22.50 -11.10
C ALA A 140 7.58 -23.72 -11.83
#